data_AF-A0A9W4Z8V8-F1
#
_entry.id   AF-A0A9W4Z8V8-F1
#
_cell.length_a   1.000
_cell.length_b   1.000
_cell.length_c   1.000
_cell.angle_alpha   90.00
_cell.angle_beta   90.00
_cell.angle_gamma   90.00
#
_symmetry.space_group_name_H-M   'P 1'
#
loop_
_entity.id
_entity.type
_entity.pdbx_description
1 polymer ?
#
loop_
_entity_poly.entity_id
_entity_poly.type
_entity_poly.pdbx_seq_one_letter_code
_entity_poly.pdbx_strand_id
1 'polypeptide(L)'
;MKGIQLVFKDWKAMWHHKHGRIALIFLLIVPLIYSGFFLAGYWDPYGKLDKLPVAVVNLDKGAAMDEKTIHAGDDFVKNLKENKELAFHFVSEKNADEGLKEDKYYMVVTIPADFSKKVSTLMDEKPEPAQLQYKVNPGKNFVAAQIGTTAVENMKTKISNSITKSYTEGVFSKFQDLAQGLSDASNGAGKLHEGTTDARNGADQLADGIHRLSDGTSKVKEGSEKGK
;
A
#
# COMPACT_ATOMS: atom_id res chain seq x y z
N MET A 1 -59.89 20.27 -23.30
CA MET A 1 -59.90 18.83 -23.66
C MET A 1 -59.93 18.55 -25.17
N LYS A 2 -60.44 19.43 -26.04
CA LYS A 2 -60.48 19.20 -27.51
C LYS A 2 -59.11 19.03 -28.19
N GLY A 3 -58.06 19.69 -27.70
CA GLY A 3 -56.71 19.59 -28.27
C GLY A 3 -56.09 18.18 -28.16
N ILE A 4 -56.25 17.50 -27.02
CA ILE A 4 -55.73 16.14 -26.82
C ILE A 4 -56.44 15.14 -27.73
N GLN A 5 -57.76 15.28 -27.89
CA GLN A 5 -58.55 14.45 -28.80
C GLN A 5 -58.14 14.65 -30.28
N LEU A 6 -57.75 15.86 -30.67
CA LEU A 6 -57.22 16.16 -32.00
C LEU A 6 -55.90 15.41 -32.24
N VAL A 7 -54.96 15.48 -31.28
CA VAL A 7 -53.67 14.78 -31.34
C VAL A 7 -53.85 13.27 -31.50
N PHE A 8 -54.78 12.64 -30.77
CA PHE A 8 -55.05 11.21 -30.92
C PHE A 8 -55.65 10.86 -32.29
N LYS A 9 -56.52 11.71 -32.82
CA LYS A 9 -57.11 11.53 -34.15
C LYS A 9 -56.05 11.65 -35.25
N ASP A 10 -55.17 12.65 -35.15
CA ASP A 10 -54.08 12.89 -36.09
C ASP A 10 -53.03 11.77 -36.02
N TRP A 11 -52.70 11.28 -34.83
CA TRP A 11 -51.84 10.10 -34.65
C TRP A 11 -52.43 8.88 -35.35
N LYS A 12 -53.72 8.60 -35.12
CA LYS A 12 -54.40 7.47 -35.74
C LYS A 12 -54.45 7.60 -37.27
N ALA A 13 -54.67 8.81 -37.80
CA ALA A 13 -54.64 9.07 -39.23
C ALA A 13 -53.24 8.85 -39.83
N MET A 14 -52.19 9.38 -39.18
CA MET A 14 -50.80 9.20 -39.60
C MET A 14 -50.37 7.72 -39.61
N TRP A 15 -50.90 6.90 -38.70
CA TRP A 15 -50.60 5.47 -38.64
C TRP A 15 -51.10 4.68 -39.86
N HIS A 16 -52.15 5.15 -40.54
CA HIS A 16 -52.71 4.47 -41.71
C HIS A 16 -52.05 4.88 -43.04
N HIS A 17 -51.17 5.89 -43.03
CA HIS A 17 -50.44 6.34 -44.22
C HIS A 17 -48.96 5.92 -44.19
N LYS A 18 -48.42 5.47 -45.33
CA LYS A 18 -47.02 5.02 -45.43
C LYS A 18 -46.02 6.09 -44.96
N HIS A 19 -46.20 7.36 -45.35
CA HIS A 19 -45.32 8.46 -44.94
C HIS A 19 -45.57 8.94 -43.50
N GLY A 20 -46.81 8.86 -43.00
CA GLY A 20 -47.15 9.23 -41.63
C GLY A 20 -46.53 8.29 -40.59
N ARG A 21 -46.47 6.98 -40.88
CA ARG A 21 -45.73 6.01 -40.04
C ARG A 21 -44.24 6.32 -39.97
N ILE A 22 -43.62 6.68 -41.09
CA ILE A 22 -42.20 7.05 -41.14
C ILE A 22 -41.94 8.27 -40.26
N ALA A 23 -42.78 9.31 -40.36
CA ALA A 23 -42.65 10.51 -39.53
C ALA A 23 -42.81 10.22 -38.02
N LEU A 24 -43.77 9.38 -37.63
CA LEU A 24 -43.95 8.96 -36.23
C LEU A 24 -42.77 8.13 -35.70
N ILE A 25 -42.24 7.22 -36.51
CA ILE A 25 -41.05 6.44 -36.16
C ILE A 25 -39.84 7.37 -35.98
N PHE A 26 -39.63 8.32 -36.89
CA PHE A 26 -38.53 9.27 -36.81
C PHE A 26 -38.63 10.18 -35.57
N LEU A 27 -39.84 10.65 -35.25
CA LEU A 27 -40.14 11.43 -34.05
C LEU A 27 -39.78 10.69 -32.76
N LEU A 28 -40.03 9.37 -32.70
CA LEU A 28 -39.72 8.54 -31.53
C LEU A 28 -38.23 8.13 -31.50
N ILE A 29 -37.61 7.91 -32.66
CA ILE A 29 -36.21 7.50 -32.78
C ILE A 29 -35.27 8.60 -32.30
N VAL A 30 -35.53 9.88 -32.60
CA VAL A 30 -34.60 10.97 -32.24
C VAL A 30 -34.37 11.07 -30.72
N PRO A 31 -35.40 11.11 -29.85
CA PRO A 31 -35.22 11.07 -28.39
C PRO A 31 -34.61 9.77 -27.89
N LEU A 32 -34.90 8.63 -28.53
CA LEU A 32 -34.36 7.32 -28.14
C LEU A 32 -32.87 7.20 -28.48
N ILE A 33 -32.43 7.71 -29.64
CA ILE A 33 -31.01 7.78 -30.01
C ILE A 33 -30.28 8.70 -29.05
N TYR A 34 -30.81 9.89 -28.77
CA TYR A 34 -30.21 10.82 -27.83
C TYR A 34 -30.09 10.20 -26.42
N SER A 35 -31.17 9.61 -25.91
CA SER A 35 -31.18 8.92 -24.62
C SER A 35 -30.23 7.73 -24.61
N GLY A 36 -30.14 6.98 -25.71
CA GLY A 36 -29.24 5.84 -25.87
C GLY A 36 -27.77 6.26 -25.81
N PHE A 37 -27.37 7.30 -26.55
CA PHE A 37 -26.02 7.86 -26.48
C PHE A 37 -25.70 8.45 -25.10
N PHE A 38 -26.67 9.13 -24.49
CA PHE A 38 -26.52 9.71 -23.15
C PHE A 38 -26.35 8.62 -22.08
N LEU A 39 -27.20 7.58 -22.08
CA LEU A 39 -27.12 6.43 -21.18
C LEU A 39 -25.84 5.63 -21.41
N ALA A 40 -25.41 5.43 -22.65
CA ALA A 40 -24.16 4.74 -22.96
C ALA A 40 -22.93 5.46 -22.36
N GLY A 41 -22.92 6.80 -22.36
CA GLY A 41 -21.87 7.59 -21.72
C GLY A 41 -21.89 7.57 -20.19
N TYR A 42 -23.07 7.34 -19.59
CA TYR A 42 -23.26 7.28 -18.13
C TYR A 42 -23.20 5.86 -17.55
N TRP A 43 -23.30 4.82 -18.37
CA TRP A 43 -23.19 3.43 -17.91
C TRP A 43 -21.77 3.11 -17.43
N ASP A 44 -20.76 3.75 -18.04
CA ASP A 44 -19.37 3.58 -17.66
C ASP A 44 -18.53 4.86 -17.87
N PRO A 45 -18.76 5.90 -17.06
CA PRO A 45 -18.02 7.17 -17.16
C PRO A 45 -16.52 7.00 -16.80
N TYR A 46 -16.12 5.82 -16.31
CA TYR A 46 -14.77 5.47 -15.90
C TYR A 46 -14.13 4.38 -16.79
N GLY A 47 -14.84 3.87 -17.81
CA GLY A 47 -14.41 2.73 -18.61
C GLY A 47 -13.19 2.96 -19.50
N LYS A 48 -12.72 4.21 -19.58
CA LYS A 48 -11.54 4.61 -20.36
C LYS A 48 -10.56 5.47 -19.56
N LEU A 49 -10.51 5.27 -18.24
CA LEU A 49 -9.56 5.95 -17.37
C LEU A 49 -8.10 5.71 -17.80
N ASP A 50 -7.81 4.55 -18.39
CA ASP A 50 -6.52 4.17 -18.98
C ASP A 50 -6.05 5.15 -20.08
N LYS A 51 -6.95 5.98 -20.61
CA LYS A 51 -6.65 7.01 -21.62
C LYS A 51 -6.61 8.42 -21.06
N LEU A 52 -6.83 8.60 -19.76
CA LEU A 52 -6.80 9.91 -19.11
C LEU A 52 -5.33 10.28 -18.83
N PRO A 53 -4.72 11.25 -19.56
CA PRO A 53 -3.32 11.58 -19.40
C PRO A 53 -3.09 12.33 -18.08
N VAL A 54 -2.26 11.71 -17.22
CA VAL A 54 -1.89 12.22 -15.90
C VAL A 54 -0.39 12.47 -15.86
N ALA A 55 0.03 13.72 -15.63
CA ALA A 55 1.43 14.02 -15.43
C ALA A 55 1.85 13.68 -14.00
N VAL A 56 2.97 12.97 -13.86
CA VAL A 56 3.57 12.63 -12.58
C VAL A 56 4.94 13.29 -12.50
N VAL A 57 5.14 14.08 -11.44
CA VAL A 57 6.39 14.79 -11.16
C VAL A 57 6.96 14.23 -9.86
N ASN A 58 8.18 13.70 -9.91
CA ASN A 58 8.89 13.26 -8.71
C ASN A 58 9.97 14.29 -8.33
N LEU A 59 9.79 14.97 -7.19
CA LEU A 59 10.80 15.87 -6.61
C LEU A 59 11.48 15.27 -5.38
N ASP A 60 11.06 14.06 -4.97
CA ASP A 60 11.57 13.37 -3.78
C ASP A 60 13.07 13.15 -3.86
N LYS A 61 13.74 13.33 -2.72
CA LYS A 61 15.21 13.21 -2.62
C LYS A 61 15.67 11.94 -1.91
N GLY A 62 14.75 11.08 -1.51
CA GLY A 62 15.02 9.96 -0.61
C GLY A 62 15.25 10.42 0.83
N ALA A 63 15.33 9.47 1.74
CA ALA A 63 15.65 9.71 3.15
C ALA A 63 16.38 8.50 3.75
N ALA A 64 17.15 8.74 4.81
CA ALA A 64 17.72 7.65 5.60
C ALA A 64 16.70 7.20 6.66
N MET A 65 16.55 5.89 6.83
CA MET A 65 15.80 5.27 7.92
C MET A 65 16.68 4.15 8.49
N ASP A 66 17.18 4.36 9.70
CA ASP A 66 18.23 3.54 10.32
C ASP A 66 19.47 3.41 9.40
N GLU A 67 19.91 2.19 9.09
CA GLU A 67 21.05 1.89 8.20
C GLU A 67 20.66 1.78 6.71
N LYS A 68 19.38 2.00 6.36
CA LYS A 68 18.89 1.84 4.98
C LYS A 68 18.44 3.17 4.40
N THR A 69 18.72 3.37 3.12
CA THR A 69 18.18 4.50 2.35
C THR A 69 16.81 4.11 1.79
N ILE A 70 15.82 4.97 2.01
CA ILE A 70 14.46 4.85 1.50
C ILE A 70 14.27 5.81 0.34
N HIS A 71 13.70 5.31 -0.75
CA HIS A 71 13.35 6.06 -1.95
C HIS A 71 11.85 5.91 -2.25
N ALA A 72 11.02 6.31 -1.29
CA ALA A 72 9.57 6.13 -1.34
C ALA A 72 8.93 6.81 -2.57
N GLY A 73 9.48 7.96 -3.02
CA GLY A 73 9.02 8.61 -4.25
C GLY A 73 9.30 7.78 -5.50
N ASP A 74 10.50 7.19 -5.61
CA ASP A 74 10.88 6.34 -6.75
C ASP A 74 10.10 5.02 -6.75
N ASP A 75 9.92 4.42 -5.59
CA ASP A 75 9.08 3.22 -5.43
C ASP A 75 7.63 3.51 -5.82
N PHE A 76 7.10 4.67 -5.44
CA PHE A 76 5.77 5.10 -5.86
C PHE A 76 5.70 5.28 -7.39
N VAL A 77 6.67 5.95 -8.00
CA VAL A 77 6.77 6.10 -9.47
C VAL A 77 6.84 4.73 -10.17
N LYS A 78 7.62 3.79 -9.64
CA LYS A 78 7.74 2.44 -10.19
C LYS A 78 6.40 1.70 -10.17
N ASN A 79 5.68 1.75 -9.05
CA ASN A 79 4.35 1.16 -8.93
C ASN A 79 3.34 1.80 -9.92
N LEU A 80 3.41 3.12 -10.14
CA LEU A 80 2.57 3.79 -11.13
C LEU A 80 2.88 3.36 -12.57
N LYS A 81 4.14 3.04 -12.90
CA LYS A 81 4.50 2.52 -14.23
C LYS A 81 3.93 1.14 -14.51
N GLU A 82 3.80 0.32 -13.47
CA GLU A 82 3.22 -1.02 -13.57
C GLU A 82 1.69 -0.99 -13.64
N ASN A 83 1.06 0.04 -13.05
CA ASN A 83 -0.38 0.23 -13.05
C ASN A 83 -0.88 0.84 -14.38
N LYS A 84 -1.85 0.17 -15.03
CA LYS A 84 -2.46 0.59 -16.30
C LYS A 84 -3.84 1.27 -16.15
N GLU A 85 -4.23 1.65 -14.94
CA GLU A 85 -5.53 2.29 -14.67
C GLU A 85 -5.64 3.71 -15.24
N LEU A 86 -4.50 4.40 -15.42
CA LEU A 86 -4.43 5.76 -15.96
C LEU A 86 -3.26 5.86 -16.97
N ALA A 87 -3.33 6.81 -17.90
CA ALA A 87 -2.22 7.12 -18.79
C ALA A 87 -1.20 8.01 -18.07
N PHE A 88 -0.34 7.40 -17.25
CA PHE A 88 0.71 8.13 -16.54
C PHE A 88 1.84 8.61 -17.46
N HIS A 89 2.19 9.89 -17.33
CA HIS A 89 3.31 10.53 -18.02
C HIS A 89 4.28 11.11 -17.01
N PHE A 90 5.45 10.51 -16.88
CA PHE A 90 6.49 10.97 -15.97
C PHE A 90 7.29 12.09 -16.62
N VAL A 91 7.16 13.31 -16.11
CA VAL A 91 7.70 14.53 -16.74
C VAL A 91 8.29 15.47 -15.69
N SER A 92 9.05 16.47 -16.13
CA SER A 92 9.52 17.55 -15.25
C SER A 92 8.36 18.43 -14.78
N GLU A 93 8.53 19.12 -13.65
CA GLU A 93 7.54 20.06 -13.11
C GLU A 93 7.11 21.09 -14.16
N LYS A 94 8.07 21.67 -14.89
CA LYS A 94 7.82 22.62 -15.97
C LYS A 94 6.93 22.02 -17.07
N ASN A 95 7.25 20.82 -17.55
CA ASN A 95 6.47 20.16 -18.61
C ASN A 95 5.08 19.74 -18.13
N ALA A 96 4.93 19.40 -16.85
CA ALA A 96 3.64 19.10 -16.24
C ALA A 96 2.74 20.35 -16.20
N ASP A 97 3.28 21.48 -15.73
CA ASP A 97 2.55 22.75 -15.64
C ASP A 97 2.19 23.31 -17.03
N GLU A 98 3.09 23.21 -18.02
CA GLU A 98 2.82 23.58 -19.41
C GLU A 98 1.75 22.65 -20.02
N GLY A 99 1.90 21.34 -19.87
CA GLY A 99 0.94 20.37 -20.42
C GLY A 99 -0.44 20.46 -19.76
N LEU A 100 -0.54 20.90 -18.50
CA LEU A 100 -1.82 21.17 -17.85
C LEU A 100 -2.52 22.43 -18.43
N LYS A 101 -1.75 23.45 -18.85
CA LYS A 101 -2.27 24.66 -19.49
C LYS A 101 -2.71 24.40 -20.94
N GLU A 102 -1.99 23.54 -21.64
CA GLU A 102 -2.21 23.16 -23.05
C GLU A 102 -3.21 22.00 -23.22
N ASP A 103 -3.91 21.58 -22.16
CA ASP A 103 -4.88 20.47 -22.18
C ASP A 103 -4.29 19.10 -22.58
N LYS A 104 -2.95 18.96 -22.52
CA LYS A 104 -2.24 17.71 -22.72
C LYS A 104 -2.41 16.76 -21.53
N TYR A 105 -2.48 17.32 -20.32
CA TYR A 105 -2.72 16.59 -19.08
C TYR A 105 -3.98 17.12 -18.41
N TYR A 106 -4.81 16.22 -17.89
CA TYR A 106 -6.00 16.60 -17.13
C TYR A 106 -5.69 16.88 -15.66
N MET A 107 -4.61 16.28 -15.17
CA MET A 107 -4.15 16.41 -13.80
C MET A 107 -2.64 16.24 -13.71
N VAL A 108 -2.04 16.93 -12.74
CA VAL A 108 -0.64 16.80 -12.34
C VAL A 108 -0.62 16.26 -10.92
N VAL A 109 0.16 15.21 -10.67
CA VAL A 109 0.50 14.70 -9.34
C VAL A 109 1.96 14.98 -9.08
N THR A 110 2.26 15.71 -8.00
CA THR A 110 3.62 16.05 -7.59
C THR A 110 3.94 15.33 -6.28
N ILE A 111 5.01 14.55 -6.30
CA ILE A 111 5.63 13.94 -5.12
C ILE A 111 6.60 14.98 -4.56
N PRO A 112 6.35 15.54 -3.35
CA PRO A 112 7.20 16.60 -2.79
C PRO A 112 8.61 16.13 -2.45
N ALA A 113 9.55 17.07 -2.33
CA ALA A 113 10.95 16.78 -2.03
C ALA A 113 11.20 16.13 -0.67
N ASP A 114 10.26 16.28 0.27
CA ASP A 114 10.30 15.73 1.63
C ASP A 114 9.46 14.46 1.78
N PHE A 115 8.99 13.87 0.68
CA PHE A 115 8.08 12.71 0.72
C PHE A 115 8.72 11.51 1.43
N SER A 116 9.91 11.07 1.01
CA SER A 116 10.63 9.97 1.66
C SER A 116 10.99 10.30 3.11
N LYS A 117 11.29 11.57 3.42
CA LYS A 117 11.58 12.01 4.79
C LYS A 117 10.35 11.87 5.69
N LYS A 118 9.16 12.22 5.19
CA LYS A 118 7.91 12.03 5.94
C LYS A 118 7.57 10.55 6.07
N VAL A 119 7.78 9.75 5.02
CA VAL A 119 7.61 8.30 5.09
C VAL A 119 8.55 7.66 6.12
N SER A 120 9.80 8.12 6.26
CA SER A 120 10.73 7.55 7.24
C SER A 120 10.31 7.81 8.69
N THR A 121 9.47 8.83 8.96
CA THR A 121 8.96 9.09 10.32
C THR A 121 7.90 8.10 10.80
N LEU A 122 7.51 7.10 9.99
CA LEU A 122 6.49 6.11 10.35
C LEU A 122 6.80 5.35 11.65
N MET A 123 8.07 5.22 12.04
CA MET A 123 8.50 4.56 13.28
C MET A 123 8.89 5.54 14.39
N ASP A 124 8.86 6.84 14.12
CA ASP A 124 9.20 7.86 15.11
C ASP A 124 8.06 8.01 16.11
N GLU A 125 8.35 8.56 17.31
CA GLU A 125 7.32 8.86 18.31
C GLU A 125 6.20 9.77 17.78
N LYS A 126 6.51 10.59 16.77
CA LYS A 126 5.56 11.49 16.10
C LYS A 126 5.67 11.35 14.59
N PRO A 127 4.89 10.45 13.97
CA PRO A 127 4.91 10.30 12.52
C PRO A 127 4.29 11.52 11.83
N GLU A 128 4.94 11.98 10.76
CA GLU A 128 4.45 13.03 9.87
C GLU A 128 3.78 12.42 8.62
N PRO A 129 2.56 12.84 8.27
CA PRO A 129 1.88 12.30 7.09
C PRO A 129 2.55 12.75 5.79
N ALA A 130 3.02 11.80 4.99
CA ALA A 130 3.46 12.05 3.63
C ALA A 130 2.24 12.37 2.74
N GLN A 131 2.25 13.54 2.09
CA GLN A 131 1.15 14.00 1.24
C GLN A 131 1.62 14.21 -0.20
N LEU A 132 0.80 13.78 -1.16
CA LEU A 132 0.96 14.13 -2.56
C LEU A 132 0.27 15.47 -2.83
N GLN A 133 0.88 16.29 -3.68
CA GLN A 133 0.24 17.48 -4.20
C GLN A 133 -0.39 17.15 -5.54
N TYR A 134 -1.53 17.76 -5.84
CA TYR A 134 -2.16 17.61 -7.15
C TYR A 134 -2.72 18.93 -7.65
N LYS A 135 -2.72 19.10 -8.97
CA LYS A 135 -3.34 20.22 -9.68
C LYS A 135 -4.25 19.68 -10.77
N VAL A 136 -5.43 20.28 -10.91
CA VAL A 136 -6.39 20.03 -12.00
C VAL A 136 -6.72 21.35 -12.68
N ASN A 137 -7.16 21.31 -13.93
CA ASN A 137 -7.64 22.50 -14.64
C ASN A 137 -9.18 22.49 -14.73
N PRO A 138 -9.91 22.98 -13.70
CA PRO A 138 -11.37 22.94 -13.66
C PRO A 138 -12.01 23.92 -14.65
N GLY A 139 -11.27 24.93 -15.12
CA GLY A 139 -11.78 26.00 -15.98
C GLY A 139 -12.12 25.57 -17.41
N LYS A 140 -11.71 24.37 -17.84
CA LYS A 140 -11.94 23.87 -19.21
C LYS A 140 -12.74 22.57 -19.30
N ASN A 141 -12.69 21.69 -18.29
CA ASN A 141 -13.50 20.46 -18.29
C ASN A 141 -13.85 19.98 -16.87
N PHE A 142 -15.02 20.39 -16.38
CA PHE A 142 -15.53 20.06 -15.03
C PHE A 142 -15.69 18.56 -14.79
N VAL A 143 -16.17 17.80 -15.78
CA VAL A 143 -16.37 16.34 -15.66
C VAL A 143 -15.03 15.64 -15.50
N ALA A 144 -14.02 16.05 -16.28
CA ALA A 144 -12.68 15.48 -16.14
C ALA A 144 -11.98 15.87 -14.84
N ALA A 145 -12.23 17.07 -14.31
CA ALA A 145 -11.75 17.47 -12.99
C ALA A 145 -12.38 16.62 -11.87
N GLN A 146 -13.68 16.33 -11.96
CA GLN A 146 -14.37 15.44 -11.02
C GLN A 146 -13.80 14.01 -11.09
N ILE A 147 -13.63 13.48 -12.29
CA ILE A 147 -13.05 12.14 -12.52
C ILE A 147 -11.60 12.08 -11.99
N GLY A 148 -10.79 13.10 -12.28
CA GLY A 148 -9.42 13.21 -11.79
C GLY A 148 -9.34 13.24 -10.28
N THR A 149 -10.27 13.95 -9.61
CA THR A 149 -10.35 13.99 -8.15
C THR A 149 -10.61 12.61 -7.56
N THR A 150 -11.61 11.89 -8.07
CA THR A 150 -11.91 10.51 -7.64
C THR A 150 -10.73 9.57 -7.90
N ALA A 151 -10.02 9.73 -9.02
CA ALA A 151 -8.83 8.95 -9.33
C ALA A 151 -7.70 9.20 -8.32
N VAL A 152 -7.48 10.47 -7.92
CA VAL A 152 -6.52 10.82 -6.86
C VAL A 152 -6.91 10.20 -5.52
N GLU A 153 -8.19 10.22 -5.14
CA GLU A 153 -8.67 9.61 -3.89
C GLU A 153 -8.46 8.09 -3.88
N ASN A 154 -8.73 7.42 -5.00
CA ASN A 154 -8.48 5.98 -5.15
C ASN A 154 -6.97 5.67 -5.07
N MET A 155 -6.12 6.46 -5.72
CA MET A 155 -4.67 6.33 -5.61
C MET A 155 -4.20 6.54 -4.17
N LYS A 156 -4.66 7.59 -3.49
CA LYS A 156 -4.37 7.85 -2.08
C LYS A 156 -4.72 6.65 -1.20
N THR A 157 -5.89 6.07 -1.39
CA THR A 157 -6.36 4.89 -0.64
C THR A 157 -5.46 3.68 -0.88
N LYS A 158 -5.10 3.38 -2.13
CA LYS A 158 -4.17 2.27 -2.45
C LYS A 158 -2.78 2.48 -1.85
N ILE A 159 -2.25 3.71 -1.90
CA ILE A 159 -0.97 4.06 -1.28
C ILE A 159 -1.04 3.86 0.23
N SER A 160 -2.09 4.38 0.89
CA SER A 160 -2.29 4.19 2.33
C SER A 160 -2.36 2.71 2.71
N ASN A 161 -3.05 1.89 1.92
CA ASN A 161 -3.11 0.44 2.13
C ASN A 161 -1.75 -0.22 1.94
N SER A 162 -0.98 0.17 0.93
CA SER A 162 0.37 -0.35 0.70
C SER A 162 1.32 0.04 1.83
N ILE A 163 1.28 1.29 2.28
CA ILE A 163 2.09 1.77 3.42
C ILE A 163 1.71 1.02 4.69
N THR A 164 0.41 0.89 4.98
CA THR A 164 -0.09 0.13 6.12
C THR A 164 0.37 -1.33 6.07
N LYS A 165 0.33 -1.94 4.88
CA LYS A 165 0.80 -3.30 4.67
C LYS A 165 2.29 -3.42 4.94
N SER A 166 3.12 -2.56 4.35
CA SER A 166 4.58 -2.56 4.56
C SER A 166 4.95 -2.30 6.02
N TYR A 167 4.24 -1.39 6.69
CA TYR A 167 4.38 -1.14 8.14
C TYR A 167 4.08 -2.42 8.93
N THR A 168 2.95 -3.06 8.65
CA THR A 168 2.50 -4.27 9.35
C THR A 168 3.48 -5.42 9.13
N GLU A 169 3.98 -5.61 7.90
CA GLU A 169 5.00 -6.61 7.57
C GLU A 169 6.33 -6.32 8.29
N GLY A 170 6.75 -5.05 8.36
CA GLY A 170 7.95 -4.65 9.09
C GLY A 170 7.84 -4.91 10.59
N VAL A 171 6.73 -4.52 11.21
CA VAL A 171 6.43 -4.81 12.63
C VAL A 171 6.37 -6.31 12.87
N PHE A 172 5.70 -7.06 12.00
CA PHE A 172 5.60 -8.51 12.11
C PHE A 172 6.97 -9.19 12.00
N SER A 173 7.86 -8.72 11.12
CA SER A 173 9.25 -9.18 11.04
C SER A 173 10.00 -8.94 12.35
N LYS A 174 9.84 -7.77 12.98
CA LYS A 174 10.45 -7.50 14.29
C LYS A 174 9.90 -8.41 15.40
N PHE A 175 8.62 -8.77 15.35
CA PHE A 175 8.06 -9.77 16.26
C PHE A 175 8.67 -11.16 16.05
N GLN A 176 8.98 -11.55 14.80
CA GLN A 176 9.69 -12.80 14.52
C GLN A 176 11.12 -12.76 15.07
N ASP A 177 11.85 -11.67 14.87
CA ASP A 177 13.19 -11.47 15.43
C ASP A 177 13.16 -11.57 16.97
N LEU A 178 12.18 -10.94 17.61
CA LEU A 178 11.97 -11.02 19.05
C LEU A 178 11.67 -12.45 19.52
N ALA A 179 10.80 -13.16 18.81
CA ALA A 179 10.46 -14.54 19.13
C ALA A 179 11.69 -15.45 19.02
N GLN A 180 12.53 -15.26 18.00
CA GLN A 180 13.79 -15.97 17.85
C GLN A 180 14.75 -15.66 19.00
N GLY A 181 14.93 -14.38 19.35
CA GLY A 181 15.78 -13.98 20.47
C GLY A 181 15.33 -14.56 21.81
N LEU A 182 14.00 -14.68 22.02
CA LEU A 182 13.45 -15.32 23.22
C LEU A 182 13.69 -16.84 23.24
N SER A 183 13.62 -17.49 22.07
CA SER A 183 13.97 -18.91 21.92
C SER A 183 15.45 -19.15 22.22
N ASP A 184 16.33 -18.31 21.70
CA ASP A 184 17.77 -18.39 21.95
C ASP A 184 18.09 -18.19 23.43
N ALA A 185 17.41 -17.24 24.09
CA ALA A 185 17.52 -17.02 25.54
C ALA A 185 17.06 -18.25 26.34
N SER A 186 15.94 -18.87 25.95
CA SER A 186 15.44 -20.10 26.59
C SER A 186 16.44 -21.25 26.44
N ASN A 187 17.01 -21.45 25.25
CA ASN A 187 18.06 -22.45 25.00
C ASN A 187 19.32 -22.16 25.82
N GLY A 188 19.73 -20.90 25.93
CA GLY A 188 20.85 -20.47 26.76
C GLY A 188 20.63 -20.76 28.26
N ALA A 189 19.42 -20.51 28.76
CA ALA A 189 19.04 -20.86 30.14
C ALA A 189 19.07 -22.37 30.39
N GLY A 190 18.65 -23.18 29.41
CA GLY A 190 18.77 -24.65 29.46
C GLY A 190 20.22 -25.12 29.59
N LYS A 191 21.12 -24.59 28.75
CA LYS A 191 22.57 -24.88 28.83
C LYS A 191 23.19 -24.46 30.16
N LEU A 192 22.76 -23.31 30.70
CA LEU A 192 23.22 -22.86 32.02
C LEU A 192 22.77 -23.83 33.11
N HIS A 193 21.52 -24.30 33.06
CA HIS A 193 21.00 -25.28 34.02
C HIS A 193 21.78 -26.60 33.95
N GLU A 194 22.02 -27.14 32.75
CA GLU A 194 22.86 -28.32 32.54
C GLU A 194 24.27 -28.12 33.12
N GLY A 195 24.94 -27.03 32.76
CA GLY A 195 26.28 -26.71 33.28
C GLY A 195 26.34 -26.58 34.80
N THR A 196 25.30 -26.01 35.45
CA THR A 196 25.23 -25.96 36.92
C THR A 196 25.01 -27.34 37.55
N THR A 197 24.31 -28.24 36.85
CA THR A 197 24.10 -29.62 37.29
C THR A 197 25.40 -30.41 37.19
N ASP A 198 26.14 -30.26 36.09
CA ASP A 198 27.45 -30.88 35.91
C ASP A 198 28.46 -30.39 36.95
N ALA A 199 28.49 -29.08 37.21
CA ALA A 199 29.35 -28.50 38.25
C ALA A 199 29.04 -29.06 39.64
N ARG A 200 27.74 -29.22 39.97
CA ARG A 200 27.31 -29.87 41.22
C ARG A 200 27.78 -31.32 41.29
N ASN A 201 27.54 -32.11 40.24
CA ASN A 201 27.96 -33.51 40.20
C ASN A 201 29.49 -33.65 40.35
N GLY A 202 30.26 -32.77 39.71
CA GLY A 202 31.72 -32.72 39.86
C GLY A 202 32.16 -32.35 41.29
N ALA A 203 31.45 -31.45 41.96
CA ALA A 203 31.70 -31.12 43.36
C ALA A 203 31.42 -32.29 44.30
N ASP A 204 30.32 -33.02 44.07
CA ASP A 204 29.97 -34.23 44.83
C ASP A 204 31.05 -35.32 44.64
N GLN A 205 31.52 -35.55 43.41
CA GLN A 205 32.63 -36.48 43.12
C GLN A 205 33.95 -36.06 43.79
N LEU A 206 34.25 -34.76 43.82
CA LEU A 206 35.43 -34.25 44.50
C LEU A 206 35.35 -34.49 46.01
N ALA A 207 34.19 -34.26 46.62
CA ALA A 207 33.96 -34.52 48.04
C ALA A 207 34.17 -36.00 48.37
N ASP A 208 33.60 -36.91 47.57
CA ASP A 208 33.81 -38.36 47.70
C ASP A 208 35.29 -38.75 47.57
N GLY A 209 36.00 -38.14 46.61
CA GLY A 209 37.44 -38.34 46.43
C GLY A 209 38.27 -37.92 47.65
N ILE A 210 37.92 -36.78 48.26
CA ILE A 210 38.56 -36.29 49.50
C ILE A 210 38.30 -37.25 50.66
N HIS A 211 37.07 -37.75 50.81
CA HIS A 211 36.75 -38.76 51.84
C HIS A 211 37.58 -40.03 51.68
N ARG A 212 37.67 -40.57 50.45
CA ARG A 212 38.49 -41.75 50.16
C ARG A 212 39.97 -41.52 50.42
N LEU A 213 40.49 -40.33 50.07
CA LEU A 213 41.87 -39.96 50.36
C LEU A 213 42.12 -39.91 51.87
N SER A 214 41.22 -39.28 52.64
CA SER A 214 41.27 -39.24 54.10
C SER A 214 41.30 -40.66 54.70
N ASP A 215 40.40 -41.54 54.27
CA ASP A 215 40.37 -42.94 54.72
C ASP A 215 41.67 -43.69 54.38
N GLY A 216 42.19 -43.50 53.16
CA GLY A 216 43.45 -44.08 52.71
C GLY A 216 44.63 -43.61 53.55
N THR A 217 44.74 -42.32 53.83
CA THR A 217 45.81 -41.76 54.69
C THR A 217 45.72 -42.29 56.12
N SER A 218 44.51 -42.48 56.65
CA SER A 218 44.30 -43.06 57.99
C SER A 218 44.78 -44.51 58.05
N LYS A 219 44.44 -45.33 57.04
CA LYS A 219 44.94 -46.71 56.93
C LYS A 219 46.47 -46.79 56.81
N VAL A 220 47.08 -45.91 56.03
CA VAL A 220 48.55 -45.84 55.92
C VAL A 220 49.19 -45.50 57.27
N LYS A 221 48.61 -44.55 58.01
CA LYS A 221 49.06 -44.20 59.36
C LYS A 221 48.99 -45.41 60.30
N GLU A 222 47.84 -46.10 60.37
CA GLU A 222 47.67 -47.30 61.20
C GLU A 222 48.63 -48.44 60.82
N GLY A 223 48.85 -48.66 59.52
CA GLY A 223 49.80 -49.66 59.03
C GLY A 223 51.24 -49.34 59.41
N SER A 224 51.63 -48.06 59.36
CA SER A 224 52.95 -47.60 59.80
C SER A 224 53.17 -47.74 61.31
N GLU A 225 52.12 -47.72 62.12
CA GLU A 225 52.19 -47.89 63.57
C GLU A 225 52.33 -49.37 63.98
N LYS A 226 51.72 -50.30 63.22
CA LYS A 226 51.80 -51.76 63.47
C LYS A 226 53.07 -52.43 62.93
N GLY A 227 53.80 -51.76 62.02
CA GLY A 227 55.02 -52.28 61.40
C GLY A 227 56.33 -52.00 62.17
N LYS A 228 56.22 -51.42 63.37
CA LYS A 228 57.33 -51.26 64.34
C LYS A 228 57.24 -52.32 65.42
#